data_AF-A0A524NHP5-F1
#
_entry.id   AF-A0A524NHP5-F1
#
_cell.length_a   1.000
_cell.length_b   1.000
_cell.length_c   1.000
_cell.angle_alpha   90.00
_cell.angle_beta   90.00
_cell.angle_gamma   90.00
#
_symmetry.space_group_name_H-M   'P 1'
#
loop_
_entity.id
_entity.type
_entity.pdbx_description
1 polymer ?
#
loop_
_entity_poly.entity_id
_entity_poly.type
_entity_poly.pdbx_seq_one_letter_code
_entity_poly.pdbx_strand_id
1 'polypeptide(L)'
;MHIYWHHLDLVVTRFSGKRLAPMDKGARILEKESYSHEQISFGFWAGDDNMKEPLYYAYTFPSPDGLDKEPIYPDQAKWVDSNGSPMALLRSYDVIHSENPRESVLEFLESTYQAGASKAGWDIGELTAPPLNEV
;
A
#
# COMPACT_ATOMS: atom_id res chain seq x y z
N MET A 1 -1.52 -8.32 -9.21
CA MET A 1 -1.08 -9.15 -8.07
C MET A 1 0.26 -9.76 -8.43
N HIS A 2 1.29 -9.48 -7.64
CA HIS A 2 2.67 -9.92 -7.83
C HIS A 2 3.07 -10.85 -6.68
N ILE A 3 3.88 -11.86 -6.98
CA ILE A 3 4.52 -12.74 -6.00
C ILE A 3 6.03 -12.63 -6.20
N TYR A 4 6.76 -12.24 -5.16
CA TYR A 4 8.22 -12.11 -5.21
C TYR A 4 8.90 -13.27 -4.49
N TRP A 5 9.52 -14.17 -5.25
CA TRP A 5 10.04 -15.46 -4.74
C TRP A 5 11.21 -15.37 -3.74
N HIS A 6 11.92 -14.25 -3.69
CA HIS A 6 13.11 -14.09 -2.83
C HIS A 6 12.76 -13.79 -1.37
N HIS A 7 11.55 -13.27 -1.10
CA HIS A 7 11.00 -13.02 0.24
C HIS A 7 9.57 -13.58 0.45
N LEU A 8 8.99 -14.22 -0.57
CA LEU A 8 7.60 -14.68 -0.63
C LEU A 8 6.57 -13.57 -0.38
N ASP A 9 6.83 -12.37 -0.91
CA ASP A 9 5.93 -11.24 -0.73
C ASP A 9 4.76 -11.31 -1.72
N LEU A 10 3.53 -11.17 -1.20
CA LEU A 10 2.32 -10.98 -2.00
C LEU A 10 2.03 -9.49 -2.09
N VAL A 11 1.96 -8.94 -3.29
CA VAL A 11 1.75 -7.51 -3.51
C VAL A 11 0.58 -7.26 -4.47
N VAL A 12 -0.27 -6.31 -4.12
CA VAL A 12 -1.28 -5.72 -5.00
C VAL A 12 -0.94 -4.25 -5.17
N THR A 13 -0.83 -3.81 -6.42
CA THR A 13 -0.59 -2.40 -6.74
C THR A 13 -1.74 -1.89 -7.60
N ARG A 14 -2.30 -0.75 -7.22
CA ARG A 14 -3.27 0.02 -8.00
C ARG A 14 -2.56 1.23 -8.60
N PHE A 15 -2.97 1.62 -9.79
CA PHE A 15 -2.43 2.77 -10.51
C PHE A 15 -3.57 3.72 -10.86
N SER A 16 -3.32 5.04 -10.82
CA SER A 16 -4.27 6.03 -11.37
C SER A 16 -4.21 6.14 -12.89
N GLY A 17 -3.20 5.51 -13.51
CA GLY A 17 -2.87 5.70 -14.93
C GLY A 17 -2.08 6.98 -15.23
N LYS A 18 -1.88 7.88 -14.25
CA LYS A 18 -1.08 9.09 -14.43
C LYS A 18 0.42 8.76 -14.42
N ARG A 19 1.09 9.08 -15.53
CA ARG A 19 2.54 8.96 -15.66
C ARG A 19 3.25 10.08 -14.91
N LEU A 20 4.29 9.72 -14.18
CA LEU A 20 5.13 10.65 -13.45
C LEU A 20 6.23 11.25 -14.33
N ALA A 21 6.81 12.37 -13.88
CA ALA A 21 8.02 12.89 -14.48
C ALA A 21 9.15 11.85 -14.39
N PRO A 22 10.02 11.74 -15.40
CA PRO A 22 11.16 10.81 -15.33
C PRO A 22 12.01 11.06 -14.09
N MET A 23 12.39 9.98 -13.41
CA MET A 23 13.33 10.09 -12.28
C MET A 23 14.72 10.57 -12.74
N ASP A 24 15.52 11.01 -11.77
CA ASP A 24 16.90 11.42 -12.00
C ASP A 24 17.72 10.33 -12.74
N LYS A 25 18.70 10.76 -13.55
CA LYS A 25 19.54 9.84 -14.33
C LYS A 25 20.29 8.84 -13.44
N GLY A 26 20.64 9.21 -12.21
CA GLY A 26 21.31 8.35 -11.24
C GLY A 26 20.43 7.29 -10.57
N ALA A 27 19.09 7.38 -10.67
CA ALA A 27 18.20 6.39 -10.09
C ALA A 27 18.37 5.01 -10.75
N ARG A 28 18.19 3.94 -9.98
CA ARG A 28 18.35 2.57 -10.46
C ARG A 28 17.32 2.28 -11.55
N ILE A 29 17.68 1.45 -12.54
CA ILE A 29 16.77 1.14 -13.64
C ILE A 29 15.46 0.50 -13.15
N LEU A 30 15.55 -0.35 -12.11
CA LEU A 30 14.39 -0.97 -11.50
C LEU A 30 13.44 0.07 -10.88
N GLU A 31 13.98 1.06 -10.16
CA GLU A 31 13.17 2.12 -9.57
C GLU A 31 12.47 2.96 -10.66
N LYS A 32 13.19 3.31 -11.73
CA LYS A 32 12.62 4.06 -12.86
C LYS A 32 11.43 3.37 -13.50
N GLU A 33 11.49 2.06 -13.64
CA GLU A 33 10.40 1.26 -14.19
C GLU A 33 9.27 1.09 -13.18
N SER A 34 9.59 0.64 -11.95
CA SER A 34 8.62 0.36 -10.89
C SER A 34 7.82 1.58 -10.45
N TYR A 35 8.38 2.77 -10.56
CA TYR A 35 7.79 4.02 -10.06
C TYR A 35 7.58 5.04 -11.19
N SER A 36 7.30 4.56 -12.40
CA SER A 36 7.04 5.38 -13.59
C SER A 36 5.65 6.04 -13.60
N HIS A 37 4.72 5.52 -12.78
CA HIS A 37 3.34 5.99 -12.66
C HIS A 37 2.96 6.15 -11.19
N GLU A 38 1.95 6.97 -10.93
CA GLU A 38 1.34 7.04 -9.60
C GLU A 38 0.76 5.68 -9.22
N GLN A 39 1.07 5.24 -8.00
CA GLN A 39 0.64 3.95 -7.51
C GLN A 39 0.34 3.95 -6.01
N ILE A 40 -0.55 3.05 -5.62
CA ILE A 40 -0.73 2.66 -4.21
C ILE A 40 -0.49 1.16 -4.17
N SER A 41 0.47 0.75 -3.37
CA SER A 41 0.91 -0.64 -3.28
C SER A 41 0.68 -1.16 -1.88
N PHE A 42 0.16 -2.37 -1.81
CA PHE A 42 -0.11 -3.12 -0.59
C PHE A 42 0.65 -4.42 -0.67
N GLY A 43 1.30 -4.83 0.42
CA GLY A 43 2.03 -6.08 0.45
C GLY A 43 1.97 -6.79 1.78
N PHE A 44 2.36 -8.06 1.75
CA PHE A 44 2.69 -8.83 2.93
C PHE A 44 4.20 -9.07 2.95
N TRP A 45 4.83 -8.77 4.07
CA TRP A 45 6.22 -9.07 4.35
C TRP A 45 6.28 -10.19 5.39
N ALA A 46 6.91 -11.32 5.04
CA ALA A 46 7.10 -12.44 5.97
C ALA A 46 8.05 -12.13 7.14
N GLY A 47 8.82 -11.05 7.00
CA GLY A 47 9.85 -10.60 7.93
C GLY A 47 11.28 -10.86 7.43
N ASP A 48 12.23 -10.09 7.95
CA ASP A 48 13.67 -10.20 7.71
C ASP A 48 14.48 -9.75 8.94
N ASP A 49 15.80 -9.53 8.78
CA ASP A 49 16.67 -9.08 9.88
C ASP A 49 16.30 -7.69 10.44
N ASN A 50 15.67 -6.84 9.64
CA ASN A 50 15.28 -5.46 10.02
C ASN A 50 13.85 -5.42 10.58
N MET A 51 12.91 -6.11 9.93
CA MET A 51 11.51 -6.28 10.35
C MET A 51 11.24 -7.74 10.64
N LYS A 52 11.53 -8.18 11.87
CA LYS A 52 11.51 -9.61 12.22
C LYS A 52 10.13 -10.25 12.23
N GLU A 53 9.09 -9.46 12.49
CA GLU A 53 7.73 -9.98 12.55
C GLU A 53 7.00 -9.83 11.21
N PRO A 54 6.18 -10.81 10.81
CA PRO A 54 5.40 -10.71 9.61
C PRO A 54 4.35 -9.60 9.73
N LEU A 55 4.17 -8.83 8.66
CA LEU A 55 3.25 -7.70 8.63
C LEU A 55 2.69 -7.43 7.24
N TYR A 56 1.56 -6.76 7.21
CA TYR A 56 1.01 -6.12 6.03
C TYR A 56 1.51 -4.68 5.98
N TYR A 57 1.81 -4.19 4.78
CA TYR A 57 2.20 -2.82 4.55
C TYR A 57 1.43 -2.20 3.41
N ALA A 58 1.32 -0.87 3.42
CA ALA A 58 0.83 -0.11 2.29
C ALA A 58 1.58 1.21 2.15
N TYR A 59 1.78 1.67 0.92
CA TYR A 59 2.34 2.99 0.65
C TYR A 59 1.74 3.60 -0.61
N THR A 60 1.73 4.94 -0.67
CA THR A 60 1.34 5.71 -1.85
C THR A 60 2.58 6.36 -2.45
N PHE A 61 2.74 6.24 -3.76
CA PHE A 61 3.83 6.85 -4.50
C PHE A 61 3.29 7.69 -5.68
N PRO A 62 3.71 8.96 -5.82
CA PRO A 62 4.48 9.74 -4.85
C PRO A 62 3.71 9.90 -3.53
N SER A 63 4.41 10.04 -2.41
CA SER A 63 3.73 10.21 -1.13
C SER A 63 3.07 11.58 -1.05
N PRO A 64 1.74 11.68 -0.85
CA PRO A 64 1.04 12.95 -0.77
C PRO A 64 1.16 13.58 0.62
N ASP A 65 1.14 14.91 0.67
CA ASP A 65 1.33 15.67 1.91
C ASP A 65 0.26 15.36 2.96
N GLY A 66 0.71 14.97 4.15
CA GLY A 66 -0.16 14.66 5.29
C GLY A 66 -0.87 13.32 5.19
N LEU A 67 -0.40 12.40 4.34
CA LEU A 67 -0.92 11.01 4.28
C LEU A 67 -0.89 10.33 5.66
N ASP A 68 0.17 10.57 6.43
CA ASP A 68 0.37 10.04 7.78
C ASP A 68 -0.63 10.55 8.84
N LYS A 69 -1.48 11.51 8.47
CA LYS A 69 -2.54 12.06 9.32
C LYS A 69 -3.91 11.49 9.00
N GLU A 70 -4.04 10.77 7.89
CA GLU A 70 -5.29 10.13 7.52
C GLU A 70 -5.56 8.93 8.42
N PRO A 71 -6.83 8.71 8.82
CA PRO A 71 -7.19 7.54 9.59
C PRO A 71 -6.97 6.27 8.76
N ILE A 72 -6.42 5.25 9.40
CA ILE A 72 -6.28 3.91 8.84
C ILE A 72 -6.80 2.91 9.85
N TYR A 73 -7.32 1.80 9.33
CA TYR A 73 -7.98 0.77 10.09
C TYR A 73 -7.31 -0.58 9.84
N PRO A 74 -7.48 -1.57 10.73
CA PRO A 74 -8.11 -1.46 12.05
C PRO A 74 -7.24 -0.60 13.00
N ASP A 75 -7.71 -0.30 14.21
CA ASP A 75 -7.03 0.59 15.17
C ASP A 75 -5.57 0.19 15.50
N GLN A 76 -5.20 -1.07 15.24
CA GLN A 76 -3.84 -1.59 15.41
C GLN A 76 -2.89 -1.15 14.26
N ALA A 77 -3.43 -0.71 13.13
CA ALA A 77 -2.67 -0.20 12.01
C ALA A 77 -2.08 1.18 12.33
N LYS A 78 -0.88 1.45 11.79
CA LYS A 78 -0.19 2.73 12.03
C LYS A 78 0.66 3.18 10.85
N TRP A 79 0.80 4.49 10.70
CA TRP A 79 1.80 5.09 9.84
C TRP A 79 3.16 5.07 10.52
N VAL A 80 4.20 4.75 9.76
CA VAL A 80 5.61 4.91 10.15
C VAL A 80 6.36 5.67 9.06
N ASP A 81 7.41 6.39 9.44
CA ASP A 81 8.36 6.92 8.46
C ASP A 81 9.20 5.77 7.89
N SER A 82 9.23 5.68 6.56
CA SER A 82 10.04 4.74 5.81
C SER A 82 10.89 5.52 4.81
N ASN A 83 12.11 5.87 5.22
CA ASN A 83 13.06 6.66 4.44
C ASN A 83 12.49 8.01 3.95
N GLY A 84 11.77 8.73 4.83
CA GLY A 84 11.18 10.03 4.50
C GLY A 84 9.83 9.95 3.78
N SER A 85 9.17 8.78 3.79
CA SER A 85 7.83 8.61 3.24
C SER A 85 6.95 7.78 4.17
N PRO A 86 5.70 8.21 4.44
CA PRO A 86 4.72 7.43 5.19
C PRO A 86 4.48 6.04 4.60
N MET A 87 4.59 5.03 5.45
CA MET A 87 4.23 3.65 5.18
C MET A 87 3.26 3.17 6.25
N ALA A 88 2.09 2.68 5.84
CA ALA A 88 1.13 2.07 6.75
C ALA A 88 1.57 0.63 7.05
N LEU A 89 1.44 0.22 8.30
CA LEU A 89 1.80 -1.11 8.78
C LEU A 89 0.66 -1.69 9.61
N LEU A 90 0.40 -2.99 9.42
CA LEU A 90 -0.48 -3.80 10.27
C LEU A 90 0.20 -5.14 10.55
N ARG A 91 0.47 -5.45 11.82
CA ARG A 91 1.18 -6.68 12.18
C ARG A 91 0.30 -7.89 11.93
N SER A 92 0.88 -8.95 11.39
CA SER A 92 0.17 -10.22 11.19
C SER A 92 -0.32 -10.80 12.51
N TYR A 93 0.43 -10.59 13.60
CA TYR A 93 0.02 -10.99 14.94
C TYR A 93 -1.34 -10.39 15.34
N ASP A 94 -1.56 -9.10 15.10
CA ASP A 94 -2.82 -8.43 15.45
C ASP A 94 -3.97 -8.96 14.58
N VAL A 95 -3.70 -9.24 13.30
CA VAL A 95 -4.68 -9.80 12.37
C VAL A 95 -5.15 -11.20 12.80
N ILE A 96 -4.23 -12.12 13.07
CA ILE A 96 -4.60 -13.52 13.41
C ILE A 96 -5.29 -13.65 14.76
N HIS A 97 -5.16 -12.65 15.65
CA HIS A 97 -5.84 -12.59 16.95
C HIS A 97 -7.07 -11.66 16.96
N SER A 98 -7.44 -11.09 15.81
CA SER A 98 -8.67 -10.30 15.67
C SER A 98 -9.91 -11.21 15.60
N GLU A 99 -11.09 -10.64 15.86
CA GLU A 99 -12.36 -11.37 15.75
C GLU A 99 -12.64 -11.84 14.31
N ASN A 100 -12.22 -11.04 13.33
CA ASN A 100 -12.36 -11.33 11.91
C ASN A 100 -11.07 -10.98 11.15
N PRO A 101 -10.12 -11.92 11.02
CA PRO A 101 -8.84 -11.68 10.34
C PRO A 101 -8.99 -11.23 8.89
N ARG A 102 -9.99 -11.78 8.18
CA ARG A 102 -10.25 -11.41 6.78
C ARG A 102 -10.69 -9.96 6.68
N GLU A 103 -11.63 -9.56 7.52
CA GLU A 103 -12.16 -8.18 7.54
C GLU A 103 -11.07 -7.19 7.95
N SER A 104 -10.26 -7.50 8.96
CA SER A 104 -9.14 -6.65 9.39
C SER A 104 -8.16 -6.33 8.25
N VAL A 105 -7.82 -7.32 7.41
CA VAL A 105 -6.94 -7.09 6.25
C VAL A 105 -7.66 -6.27 5.18
N LEU A 106 -8.94 -6.53 4.92
CA LEU A 106 -9.70 -5.78 3.92
C LEU A 106 -9.91 -4.32 4.33
N GLU A 107 -10.19 -4.05 5.60
CA GLU A 107 -10.28 -2.70 6.15
C GLU A 107 -8.95 -1.96 6.06
N PHE A 108 -7.83 -2.65 6.29
CA PHE A 108 -6.50 -2.08 6.10
C PHE A 108 -6.24 -1.70 4.65
N LEU A 109 -6.51 -2.61 3.71
CA LEU A 109 -6.36 -2.34 2.27
C LEU A 109 -7.26 -1.17 1.83
N GLU A 110 -8.53 -1.18 2.23
CA GLU A 110 -9.50 -0.15 1.83
C GLU A 110 -9.15 1.21 2.44
N SER A 111 -8.91 1.29 3.74
CA SER A 111 -8.63 2.56 4.41
C SER A 111 -7.34 3.21 3.93
N THR A 112 -6.28 2.42 3.71
CA THR A 112 -5.02 2.93 3.17
C THR A 112 -5.13 3.32 1.69
N TYR A 113 -5.95 2.60 0.90
CA TYR A 113 -6.30 3.02 -0.47
C TYR A 113 -7.04 4.36 -0.47
N GLN A 114 -8.10 4.49 0.33
CA GLN A 114 -8.92 5.71 0.41
C GLN A 114 -8.09 6.91 0.85
N ALA A 115 -7.26 6.73 1.89
CA ALA A 115 -6.32 7.75 2.35
C ALA A 115 -5.36 8.19 1.23
N GLY A 116 -4.68 7.23 0.59
CA GLY A 116 -3.72 7.51 -0.48
C GLY A 116 -4.37 8.17 -1.70
N ALA A 117 -5.45 7.58 -2.21
CA ALA A 117 -6.11 8.02 -3.43
C ALA A 117 -6.77 9.39 -3.27
N SER A 118 -7.45 9.63 -2.13
CA SER A 118 -8.05 10.94 -1.82
C SER A 118 -7.00 12.03 -1.75
N LYS A 119 -5.90 11.78 -1.01
CA LYS A 119 -4.81 12.75 -0.83
C LYS A 119 -4.00 12.99 -2.10
N ALA A 120 -3.88 11.99 -2.97
CA ALA A 120 -3.26 12.11 -4.28
C ALA A 120 -4.19 12.70 -5.35
N GLY A 121 -5.47 12.93 -5.03
CA GLY A 121 -6.45 13.50 -5.95
C GLY A 121 -6.86 12.55 -7.08
N TRP A 122 -6.87 11.24 -6.83
CA TRP A 122 -7.33 10.25 -7.79
C TRP A 122 -8.85 10.29 -7.93
N ASP A 123 -9.37 9.98 -9.13
CA ASP A 123 -10.80 9.75 -9.34
C ASP A 123 -11.18 8.35 -8.84
N ILE A 124 -11.48 8.23 -7.56
CA ILE A 124 -11.85 6.96 -6.93
C ILE A 124 -13.13 6.37 -7.55
N GLY A 125 -14.04 7.22 -8.03
CA GLY A 125 -15.28 6.78 -8.65
C GLY A 125 -15.01 6.03 -9.96
N GLU A 126 -14.15 6.60 -10.81
CA GLU A 126 -13.73 5.97 -12.07
C GLU A 126 -12.93 4.68 -11.85
N LEU A 127 -12.18 4.59 -10.76
CA LEU A 127 -11.36 3.42 -10.42
C LEU A 127 -12.12 2.34 -9.64
N THR A 128 -13.37 2.57 -9.24
CA THR A 128 -14.18 1.58 -8.51
C THR A 128 -14.65 0.49 -9.46
N ALA A 129 -14.33 -0.77 -9.14
CA ALA A 129 -14.88 -1.90 -9.88
C ALA A 129 -16.37 -2.07 -9.53
N PRO A 130 -17.24 -2.39 -10.52
CA PRO A 130 -18.63 -2.71 -10.23
C PRO A 130 -18.73 -3.94 -9.31
N PRO A 131 -19.78 -4.03 -8.49
CA PRO A 131 -20.07 -5.22 -7.69
C PRO A 131 -20.13 -6.49 -8.55
N LEU A 132 -19.64 -7.61 -8.03
CA LEU A 132 -19.56 -8.87 -8.78
C LEU A 132 -20.93 -9.39 -9.24
N ASN A 133 -22.00 -9.02 -8.54
CA ASN A 133 -23.38 -9.36 -8.86
C ASN A 133 -24.02 -8.43 -9.91
N GLU A 134 -23.30 -7.42 -10.38
CA GLU A 134 -23.74 -6.43 -11.37
C GLU A 134 -23.01 -6.58 -12.72
N VAL A 135 -22.19 -7.64 -12.88
CA VAL A 135 -21.42 -7.97 -14.10
C VAL A 135 -21.92 -9.27 -14.74
#